data_AF-A0A829NQX8-F1
#
_entry.id   AF-A0A829NQX8-F1
#
_cell.length_a   1.000
_cell.length_b   1.000
_cell.length_c   1.000
_cell.angle_alpha   90.00
_cell.angle_beta   90.00
_cell.angle_gamma   90.00
#
_symmetry.space_group_name_H-M   'P 1'
#
loop_
_entity.id
_entity.type
_entity.pdbx_description
1 polymer ?
#
loop_
_entity_poly.entity_id
_entity_poly.type
_entity_poly.pdbx_seq_one_letter_code
_entity_poly.pdbx_strand_id
1 'polypeptide(L)' 'MICIECGNEKIESEDNFCVVCGTKLKEICKCWVLKKDNYNCGESSCPGYKILMKARSV' A
#
# COMPACT_ATOMS: atom_id res chain seq x y z
N MET A 1 11.43 9.91 3.26
CA MET A 1 10.57 10.29 2.10
C MET A 1 9.42 11.13 2.65
N ILE A 2 8.84 12.05 1.89
CA ILE A 2 7.68 12.84 2.33
C ILE A 2 6.46 12.46 1.50
N CYS A 3 5.31 12.26 2.14
CA CYS A 3 4.05 12.02 1.46
C CYS A 3 3.59 13.32 0.79
N ILE A 4 3.47 13.32 -0.53
CA ILE A 4 3.06 14.52 -1.29
C ILE A 4 1.62 14.97 -1.01
N GLU A 5 0.76 14.07 -0.50
CA GLU A 5 -0.66 14.37 -0.24
C GLU A 5 -0.91 14.98 1.15
N CYS A 6 -0.15 14.56 2.17
CA CYS A 6 -0.41 14.97 3.56
C CYS A 6 0.81 15.52 4.31
N GLY A 7 1.98 15.54 3.69
CA GLY A 7 3.21 16.04 4.30
C GLY A 7 3.83 15.13 5.36
N ASN A 8 3.32 13.91 5.58
CA ASN A 8 3.92 12.98 6.53
C ASN A 8 5.36 12.60 6.12
N GLU A 9 6.30 12.75 7.05
CA GLU A 9 7.73 12.48 6.84
C GLU A 9 8.17 11.09 7.35
N LYS A 10 7.34 10.46 8.19
CA LYS A 10 7.58 9.12 8.72
C LYS A 10 7.17 8.07 7.70
N ILE A 11 8.01 7.89 6.68
CA ILE A 11 7.81 6.93 5.59
C ILE A 11 9.07 6.08 5.46
N GLU A 12 8.89 4.77 5.61
CA GLU A 12 9.95 3.79 5.47
C GLU A 12 10.11 3.33 4.02
N SER A 13 11.27 2.76 3.69
CA SER A 13 11.56 2.25 2.36
C SER A 13 10.70 1.05 1.96
N GLU A 14 10.00 0.41 2.87
CA GLU A 14 9.13 -0.74 2.58
C GLU A 14 7.65 -0.34 2.51
N ASP A 15 7.32 0.92 2.84
CA ASP A 15 5.94 1.39 2.83
C ASP A 15 5.39 1.49 1.41
N ASN A 16 4.30 0.76 1.16
CA ASN A 16 3.55 0.87 -0.10
C ASN A 16 2.58 2.06 -0.09
N PHE A 17 2.07 2.40 1.09
CA PHE A 17 1.05 3.42 1.31
C PHE A 17 1.43 4.28 2.53
N CYS A 18 1.03 5.55 2.52
CA CYS A 18 1.24 6.43 3.65
C CYS A 18 0.48 5.92 4.87
N VAL A 19 1.16 5.75 6.00
CA VAL A 19 0.55 5.28 7.24
C VAL A 19 -0.46 6.27 7.83
N VAL A 20 -0.41 7.55 7.43
CA VAL A 20 -1.30 8.61 7.90
C VAL A 20 -2.54 8.75 7.03
N CYS A 21 -2.36 9.00 5.72
CA CYS A 21 -3.49 9.28 4.82
C CYS A 21 -3.87 8.12 3.89
N GLY A 22 -3.09 7.04 3.87
CA GLY A 22 -3.36 5.87 3.04
C GLY A 22 -3.04 6.03 1.55
N THR A 23 -2.52 7.19 1.10
CA THR A 23 -2.19 7.39 -0.32
C THR A 23 -1.09 6.44 -0.77
N LYS A 24 -1.13 5.98 -2.02
CA LYS A 24 -0.08 5.13 -2.58
C LYS A 24 1.23 5.90 -2.71
N LEU A 25 2.30 5.31 -2.21
CA LEU A 25 3.65 5.91 -2.25
C LEU A 25 4.51 5.33 -3.36
N LYS A 26 4.23 4.08 -3.78
CA LYS A 26 5.05 3.33 -4.74
C LYS A 26 4.18 2.59 -5.73
N GLU A 27 4.65 2.50 -6.96
CA GLU A 27 3.95 1.75 -8.01
C GLU A 27 3.96 0.24 -7.72
N ILE A 28 5.14 -0.28 -7.34
CA ILE A 28 5.37 -1.68 -7.01
C ILE A 28 5.12 -1.92 -5.53
N CYS A 29 4.27 -2.91 -5.23
CA CYS A 29 3.82 -3.22 -3.88
C CYS A 29 4.47 -4.52 -3.37
N LYS A 30 4.88 -4.49 -2.10
CA LYS A 30 5.23 -5.67 -1.31
C LYS A 30 4.13 -5.97 -0.30
N CYS A 31 3.30 -6.99 -0.54
CA CYS A 31 2.16 -7.32 0.28
C CYS A 31 2.37 -8.59 1.10
N TRP A 32 2.69 -8.43 2.38
CA TRP A 32 2.85 -9.56 3.31
C TRP A 32 1.55 -10.33 3.55
N VAL A 33 0.39 -9.65 3.47
CA VAL A 33 -0.94 -10.27 3.64
C VAL A 33 -1.23 -11.30 2.55
N LEU A 34 -0.96 -10.93 1.30
CA LEU A 34 -1.15 -11.81 0.14
C LEU A 34 0.06 -12.69 -0.15
N LYS A 35 1.15 -12.56 0.63
CA LYS A 35 2.45 -13.19 0.36
C LYS A 35 2.93 -12.97 -1.07
N LYS A 36 2.68 -11.76 -1.60
CA LYS A 36 3.03 -11.37 -2.97
C LYS A 36 3.95 -10.15 -2.94
N ASP A 37 4.96 -10.17 -3.79
CA ASP A 37 5.96 -9.10 -3.90
C ASP A 37 6.16 -8.74 -5.38
N ASN A 38 6.83 -7.61 -5.65
CA ASN A 38 7.22 -7.16 -6.98
C ASN A 38 6.05 -7.12 -7.99
N TYR A 39 4.90 -6.58 -7.59
CA TYR A 39 3.74 -6.44 -8.46
C TYR A 39 3.06 -5.08 -8.30
N ASN A 40 2.44 -4.57 -9.37
CA ASN A 40 1.56 -3.42 -9.26
C ASN A 40 0.22 -3.89 -8.66
N CYS A 41 -0.10 -3.42 -7.46
CA CYS A 41 -1.30 -3.83 -6.75
C CYS A 41 -2.59 -3.15 -7.25
N GLY A 42 -2.53 -2.21 -8.20
CA GLY A 42 -3.71 -1.58 -8.82
C GLY A 42 -4.51 -0.65 -7.91
N GLU A 43 -4.22 -0.59 -6.61
CA GLU A 43 -4.90 0.29 -5.66
C GLU A 43 -4.27 1.69 -5.66
N SER A 44 -5.09 2.73 -5.57
CA SER A 44 -4.67 4.13 -5.35
C SER A 44 -4.57 4.50 -3.87
N SER A 45 -5.23 3.74 -3.00
CA SER A 45 -5.22 3.92 -1.54
C SER A 45 -5.11 2.57 -0.84
N CYS A 46 -4.58 2.54 0.38
CA CYS A 46 -4.46 1.31 1.18
C CYS A 46 -5.84 0.64 1.34
N PRO A 47 -6.05 -0.58 0.80
CA PRO A 47 -7.34 -1.27 0.89
C PRO A 47 -7.66 -1.78 2.31
N GLY A 48 -6.66 -1.77 3.21
CA GLY A 48 -6.78 -2.31 4.55
C GLY A 48 -7.24 -3.78 4.55
N TYR A 49 -8.06 -4.16 5.52
CA TYR A 49 -8.60 -5.52 5.64
C TYR A 49 -9.51 -5.94 4.47
N LYS A 50 -10.01 -5.00 3.64
CA LYS A 50 -10.83 -5.33 2.46
C LYS A 50 -10.07 -6.19 1.45
N ILE A 51 -8.73 -6.14 1.46
CA ILE A 51 -7.89 -6.98 0.60
C ILE A 51 -8.11 -8.48 0.83
N LEU A 52 -8.46 -8.87 2.06
CA LEU A 52 -8.74 -10.26 2.43
C LEU A 52 -10.04 -10.78 1.79
N MET A 53 -10.99 -9.88 1.51
CA MET A 53 -12.24 -10.23 0.83
C MET A 53 -12.02 -10.40 -0.68
N LYS A 54 -11.16 -9.55 -1.27
CA LYS A 54 -10.75 -9.67 -2.69
C LYS A 54 -9.99 -10.97 -2.96
N ALA A 55 -9.08 -11.36 -2.06
CA ALA A 55 -8.27 -12.57 -2.21
C ALA A 55 -9.07 -13.89 -2.11
N ARG A 56 -10.27 -13.86 -1.50
CA ARG A 56 -11.16 -15.02 -1.36
C ARG A 56 -12.14 -15.20 -2.53
N SER A 57 -12.13 -14.30 -3.51
CA SER A 57 -13.06 -14.33 -4.65
C SER A 57 -12.52 -15.14 -5.85
N VAL A 58 -11.64 -16.12 -5.60
CA VAL A 58 -11.10 -17.04 -6.61
C VAL A 58 -11.40 -18.47 -6.19
#